data_AF-A0A6B3EIH4-F1
#
_entry.id   AF-A0A6B3EIH4-F1
#
_cell.length_a   1.000
_cell.length_b   1.000
_cell.length_c   1.000
_cell.angle_alpha   90.00
_cell.angle_beta   90.00
_cell.angle_gamma   90.00
#
_symmetry.space_group_name_H-M   'P 1'
#
loop_
_entity.id
_entity.type
_entity.pdbx_description
1 polymer ?
#
loop_
_entity_poly.entity_id
_entity_poly.type
_entity_poly.pdbx_seq_one_letter_code
_entity_poly.pdbx_strand_id
1 'polypeptide(L)'
;RRERELMTKDATIREIHHRVKNNLQTVAALLRLQARRIDSESGRAALEEAVRRVGSIAIVHETLSQNLDEKVEFDEIADRVLTMVAEISPGKVAGR
;
A
#
# COMPACT_ATOMS: atom_id res chain seq x y z
N ARG A 1 17.94 -28.22 14.80
CA ARG A 1 17.91 -26.92 15.53
C ARG A 1 17.79 -25.76 14.56
N ARG A 2 18.71 -25.65 13.58
CA ARG A 2 18.73 -24.60 12.54
C ARG A 2 17.45 -24.50 11.70
N GLU A 3 16.84 -25.62 11.32
CA GLU A 3 15.56 -25.64 10.58
C GLU A 3 14.39 -25.10 11.41
N ARG A 4 14.31 -25.45 12.71
CA ARG A 4 13.30 -24.86 13.61
C ARG A 4 13.50 -23.36 13.79
N GLU A 5 14.75 -22.90 13.89
CA GLU A 5 15.05 -21.46 13.98
C GLU A 5 14.65 -20.70 12.71
N LEU A 6 14.88 -21.28 11.52
CA LEU A 6 14.46 -20.71 10.24
C LEU A 6 12.93 -20.66 10.11
N MET A 7 12.24 -21.76 10.44
CA MET A 7 10.77 -21.81 10.43
C MET A 7 10.13 -20.79 11.39
N THR A 8 10.75 -20.58 12.55
CA THR A 8 10.25 -19.60 13.54
C THR A 8 10.46 -18.17 13.04
N LYS A 9 11.60 -17.88 12.41
CA LYS A 9 11.88 -16.58 11.79
C LYS A 9 10.92 -16.27 10.65
N ASP A 10 10.64 -17.22 9.76
CA ASP A 10 9.68 -17.05 8.66
C ASP A 10 8.26 -16.76 9.17
N ALA A 11 7.87 -17.42 10.27
CA ALA A 11 6.57 -17.17 10.90
C ALA A 11 6.49 -15.76 11.50
N THR A 12 7.53 -15.29 12.18
CA THR A 12 7.60 -13.93 12.73
C THR A 12 7.57 -12.88 11.61
N ILE A 13 8.31 -13.10 10.52
CA ILE A 13 8.31 -12.19 9.36
C ILE A 13 6.91 -12.09 8.75
N ARG A 14 6.24 -13.22 8.52
CA ARG A 14 4.85 -13.24 8.05
C ARG A 14 3.88 -12.52 8.99
N GLU A 15 4.04 -12.65 10.30
CA GLU A 15 3.23 -11.93 11.28
C GLU A 15 3.44 -10.41 11.19
N ILE A 16 4.70 -9.96 11.05
CA ILE A 16 5.00 -8.53 10.88
C ILE A 16 4.32 -7.99 9.62
N HIS A 17 4.45 -8.68 8.47
CA HIS A 17 3.81 -8.24 7.23
C HIS A 17 2.29 -8.17 7.34
N HIS A 18 1.67 -9.14 8.00
CA HIS A 18 0.24 -9.12 8.28
C HIS A 18 -0.16 -7.92 9.16
N ARG A 19 0.62 -7.62 10.21
CA ARG A 19 0.36 -6.46 11.08
C ARG A 19 0.53 -5.13 10.35
N VAL A 20 1.53 -5.01 9.48
CA VAL A 20 1.72 -3.80 8.66
C VAL A 20 0.54 -3.57 7.72
N LYS A 21 0.05 -4.63 7.05
CA LYS A 21 -1.16 -4.57 6.21
C LYS A 21 -2.37 -4.05 7.00
N ASN A 22 -2.62 -4.60 8.19
CA ASN A 22 -3.72 -4.19 9.06
C ASN A 22 -3.59 -2.73 9.53
N ASN A 23 -2.38 -2.28 9.83
CA ASN A 23 -2.13 -0.88 10.21
C ASN A 23 -2.42 0.08 9.06
N LEU A 24 -1.95 -0.22 7.84
CA LEU A 24 -2.21 0.63 6.67
C LEU A 24 -3.70 0.70 6.33
N GLN A 25 -4.43 -0.42 6.44
CA GLN A 25 -5.88 -0.44 6.31
C GLN A 25 -6.58 0.43 7.37
N THR A 26 -6.13 0.35 8.61
CA THR A 26 -6.67 1.14 9.73
C THR A 26 -6.44 2.64 9.50
N VAL A 27 -5.22 3.03 9.11
CA VAL A 27 -4.89 4.43 8.77
C VAL A 27 -5.77 4.93 7.64
N ALA A 28 -5.93 4.16 6.56
CA ALA A 28 -6.81 4.53 5.45
C ALA A 28 -8.27 4.67 5.89
N ALA A 29 -8.77 3.80 6.77
CA ALA A 29 -10.13 3.90 7.31
C ALA A 29 -10.31 5.18 8.16
N LEU A 30 -9.35 5.51 9.02
CA LEU A 30 -9.37 6.74 9.82
C LEU A 30 -9.37 8.00 8.94
N LEU A 31 -8.53 8.04 7.90
CA LEU A 31 -8.50 9.15 6.95
C LEU A 31 -9.83 9.32 6.21
N ARG A 32 -10.45 8.21 5.77
CA ARG A 32 -11.80 8.24 5.16
C ARG A 32 -12.86 8.76 6.14
N LEU A 33 -12.80 8.36 7.41
CA LEU A 33 -13.72 8.86 8.44
C LEU A 33 -13.54 10.35 8.69
N GLN A 34 -12.31 10.86 8.69
CA GLN A 34 -12.02 12.29 8.81
C GLN A 34 -12.51 13.07 7.58
N ALA A 35 -12.29 12.54 6.37
CA ALA A 35 -12.74 13.16 5.13
C ALA A 35 -14.27 13.35 5.08
N ARG A 36 -15.02 12.44 5.69
CA ARG A 36 -16.49 12.54 5.81
C ARG A 36 -16.98 13.60 6.81
N ARG A 37 -16.12 14.08 7.70
CA ARG A 37 -16.47 15.00 8.80
C ARG A 37 -15.98 16.43 8.58
N ILE A 38 -15.27 16.70 7.49
CA ILE A 38 -14.71 18.02 7.19
C ILE A 38 -15.61 18.74 6.19
N ASP A 39 -15.94 20.00 6.48
CA ASP A 39 -16.79 20.82 5.60
C ASP A 39 -16.00 21.47 4.46
N SER A 40 -14.68 21.63 4.64
CA SER A 40 -13.80 22.20 3.62
C SER A 40 -13.57 21.22 2.48
N GLU A 41 -13.98 21.61 1.28
CA GLU A 41 -13.78 20.82 0.05
C GLU A 41 -12.30 20.54 -0.21
N SER A 42 -11.42 21.54 0.00
CA SER A 42 -9.97 21.35 -0.17
C SER A 42 -9.38 20.41 0.89
N GLY A 43 -9.91 20.46 2.12
CA GLY A 43 -9.54 19.53 3.19
C GLY A 43 -9.98 18.09 2.90
N ARG A 44 -11.20 17.92 2.37
CA ARG A 44 -11.70 16.62 1.93
C ARG A 44 -10.84 16.03 0.80
N ALA A 45 -10.54 16.82 -0.23
CA ALA A 45 -9.70 16.39 -1.35
C ALA A 45 -8.29 15.96 -0.89
N ALA A 46 -7.68 16.71 0.04
CA ALA A 46 -6.37 16.37 0.60
C ALA A 46 -6.39 15.04 1.39
N LEU A 47 -7.44 14.79 2.17
CA LEU A 47 -7.60 13.54 2.91
C LEU A 47 -7.87 12.34 1.98
N GLU A 48 -8.66 12.53 0.92
CA GLU A 48 -8.84 11.51 -0.11
C GLU A 48 -7.54 11.20 -0.84
N GLU A 49 -6.70 12.21 -1.10
CA GLU A 49 -5.36 11.98 -1.64
C GLU A 49 -4.46 11.20 -0.68
N ALA A 50 -4.50 11.53 0.61
CA ALA A 50 -3.78 10.76 1.63
C ALA A 50 -4.22 9.29 1.66
N VAL A 51 -5.53 9.01 1.54
CA VAL A 51 -6.05 7.62 1.42
C VAL A 51 -5.45 6.90 0.21
N ARG A 52 -5.36 7.58 -0.95
CA ARG A 52 -4.77 7.00 -2.17
C ARG A 52 -3.28 6.70 -1.99
N ARG A 53 -2.53 7.60 -1.35
CA ARG A 53 -1.11 7.41 -1.03
C ARG A 53 -0.89 6.21 -0.09
N VAL A 54 -1.71 6.08 0.95
CA VAL A 54 -1.67 4.92 1.87
C VAL A 54 -1.99 3.62 1.12
N GLY A 55 -2.95 3.64 0.19
CA GLY A 55 -3.23 2.50 -0.70
C GLY A 55 -2.03 2.11 -1.55
N SER A 56 -1.33 3.08 -2.13
CA SER A 56 -0.12 2.85 -2.92
C SER A 56 0.99 2.21 -2.08
N ILE A 57 1.21 2.72 -0.85
CA ILE A 57 2.18 2.15 0.10
C ILE A 57 1.81 0.72 0.47
N ALA A 58 0.52 0.41 0.66
CA ALA A 58 0.07 -0.94 0.99
C ALA A 58 0.40 -1.95 -0.11
N ILE A 59 0.27 -1.55 -1.38
CA ILE A 59 0.59 -2.42 -2.52
C ILE A 59 2.09 -2.60 -2.68
N VAL A 60 2.88 -1.53 -2.53
CA VAL A 60 4.34 -1.65 -2.52
C VAL A 60 4.79 -2.56 -1.39
N HIS A 61 4.25 -2.39 -0.18
CA HIS A 61 4.53 -3.26 0.96
C HIS A 61 4.14 -4.70 0.67
N GLU A 62 2.95 -4.98 0.14
CA GLU A 62 2.51 -6.34 -0.18
C GLU A 62 3.48 -7.00 -1.18
N THR A 63 3.86 -6.28 -2.24
CA THR A 63 4.81 -6.77 -3.26
C THR A 63 6.19 -7.06 -2.68
N LEU A 64 6.74 -6.15 -1.87
CA LEU A 64 8.04 -6.35 -1.22
C LEU A 64 8.01 -7.45 -0.15
N SER A 65 6.88 -7.61 0.55
CA SER A 65 6.73 -8.56 1.65
C SER A 65 6.51 -10.01 1.23
N GLN A 66 6.06 -10.23 -0.02
CA GLN A 66 5.86 -11.58 -0.55
C GLN A 66 7.16 -12.23 -1.02
N ASN A 67 8.20 -11.44 -1.28
CA ASN A 67 9.53 -11.93 -1.61
C ASN A 67 10.37 -12.08 -0.34
N LEU A 68 10.54 -13.32 0.12
CA LEU A 68 11.46 -13.69 1.20
C LEU A 68 12.94 -13.57 0.77
N ASP A 69 13.18 -13.56 -0.54
CA ASP A 69 14.47 -13.16 -1.11
C ASP A 69 14.54 -11.64 -1.16
N GLU A 70 15.65 -11.06 -0.67
CA GLU A 70 15.93 -9.61 -0.62
C GLU A 70 15.95 -8.90 -2.01
N LYS A 71 15.61 -9.61 -3.09
CA LYS A 71 15.57 -9.09 -4.45
C LYS A 71 14.14 -9.06 -4.96
N VAL A 72 13.73 -7.90 -5.43
CA VAL A 72 12.40 -7.68 -6.02
C VAL A 72 12.58 -7.05 -7.39
N GLU A 73 11.84 -7.58 -8.38
CA GLU A 73 11.83 -7.04 -9.73
C GLU A 73 11.15 -5.66 -9.72
N PHE A 74 11.94 -4.60 -9.92
CA PHE A 74 11.47 -3.22 -9.83
C PHE A 74 10.38 -2.90 -10.86
N ASP A 75 10.48 -3.49 -12.05
CA ASP A 75 9.54 -3.27 -13.15
C ASP A 75 8.11 -3.69 -12.76
N GLU A 76 7.95 -4.78 -12.01
CA GLU A 76 6.64 -5.23 -11.52
C GLU A 76 6.01 -4.23 -10.54
N ILE A 77 6.84 -3.65 -9.65
CA ILE A 77 6.39 -2.61 -8.72
C ILE A 77 5.99 -1.34 -9.49
N ALA A 78 6.83 -0.93 -10.44
CA ALA A 78 6.59 0.26 -11.25
C ALA A 78 5.27 0.13 -12.03
N ASP A 79 5.01 -1.00 -12.68
CA ASP A 79 3.78 -1.24 -13.45
C ASP A 79 2.52 -1.19 -12.59
N ARG A 80 2.57 -1.78 -11.39
CA ARG A 80 1.43 -1.75 -10.45
C ARG A 80 1.16 -0.34 -9.93
N VAL A 81 2.19 0.43 -9.63
CA VAL A 81 2.06 1.83 -9.20
C VAL A 81 1.53 2.71 -10.34
N LEU A 82 2.05 2.54 -11.56
CA LEU A 82 1.60 3.26 -12.74
C LEU A 82 0.12 2.98 -13.06
N THR A 83 -0.31 1.73 -12.94
CA THR A 83 -1.71 1.33 -13.15
C THR A 83 -2.64 2.05 -12.17
N MET A 84 -2.28 2.10 -10.87
CA MET A 84 -3.07 2.85 -9.89
C MET A 84 -3.11 4.35 -10.20
N VAL A 85 -1.98 4.96 -10.53
CA VAL A 85 -1.93 6.39 -10.87
C VAL A 85 -2.81 6.67 -12.10
N ALA A 86 -2.82 5.77 -13.09
CA ALA A 86 -3.68 5.87 -14.26
C ALA A 86 -5.17 5.76 -13.91
N GLU A 87 -5.57 4.85 -13.02
CA GLU A 87 -6.97 4.70 -12.56
C GLU A 87 -7.47 5.91 -11.75
N ILE A 88 -6.55 6.66 -11.13
CA ILE A 88 -6.86 7.83 -10.31
C ILE A 88 -6.93 9.12 -11.16
N SER A 89 -6.34 9.14 -12.36
CA SER A 89 -6.33 10.33 -13.22
C SER A 89 -7.69 10.54 -13.90
N PRO A 90 -8.39 11.67 -13.68
CA PRO A 90 -9.60 12.01 -14.44
C PRO A 90 -9.31 12.40 -15.91
N GLY A 91 -8.05 12.43 -16.32
CA GLY A 91 -7.63 12.70 -17.70
C GLY A 91 -7.38 11.42 -18.46
N LYS A 92 -8.18 11.17 -19.51
CA LYS A 92 -7.87 10.20 -20.56
C LYS A 92 -6.39 10.34 -20.93
N VAL A 93 -5.62 9.28 -20.76
CA VAL A 93 -4.29 9.20 -21.37
C VAL A 93 -4.53 9.16 -22.87
N ALA A 94 -4.47 10.33 -23.51
CA ALA A 94 -4.42 10.45 -24.94
C ALA A 94 -3.07 9.89 -25.37
N GLY A 95 -3.06 8.59 -25.65
CA GLY A 95 -1.95 7.93 -26.31
C GLY A 95 -1.62 8.67 -27.60
N ARG A 96 -0.34 8.97 -27.77
CA ARG A 96 0.27 9.19 -29.07
C ARG A 96 1.07 7.95 -29.41
#